data_AF-B8LUM6-F1
#
_entry.id   AF-B8LUM6-F1
#
_cell.length_a   1.000
_cell.length_b   1.000
_cell.length_c   1.000
_cell.angle_alpha   90.00
_cell.angle_beta   90.00
_cell.angle_gamma   90.00
#
_symmetry.space_group_name_H-M   'P 1'
#
loop_
_entity.id
_entity.type
_entity.pdbx_description
1 polymer ?
#
loop_
_entity_poly.entity_id
_entity_poly.type
_entity_poly.pdbx_seq_one_letter_code
_entity_poly.pdbx_strand_id
1 'polypeptide(L)'
;MSDGGNNFEVFRECVSGVIVQKSQGGRKNSGKRRLKGKKRGDITKTSKDEQSSGGLEKQDPEELAEFIDFIVSEVFHALPETVQTLSYSKIQNDASLASRYSDATELTDSDMETLTATIPVSVSESLSVYGILPESMDITAAFLRPVLTDYITSVTAAPPAWATTKTEACEICERDWIPLSYHHLIPREVHTKALKRGWHEEFMLNSVAWLCRACHNFVHKMASNEELAREYYTIDRILERDDVQDWAKWVGRVRWKAR
;
A
#
# COMPACT_ATOMS: atom_id res chain seq x y z
N MET A 1 -10.49 -7.94 12.34
CA MET A 1 -10.80 -7.25 11.07
C MET A 1 -9.92 -7.89 10.02
N SER A 2 -10.49 -8.28 8.90
CA SER A 2 -9.82 -9.08 7.89
C SER A 2 -8.72 -8.26 7.21
N ASP A 3 -7.45 -8.47 7.60
CA ASP A 3 -6.27 -7.95 6.89
C ASP A 3 -6.29 -8.28 5.39
N GLY A 4 -7.07 -9.30 4.97
CA GLY A 4 -7.19 -9.70 3.57
C GLY A 4 -7.76 -8.65 2.62
N GLY A 5 -8.53 -7.66 3.10
CA GLY A 5 -9.03 -6.57 2.26
C GLY A 5 -7.95 -5.55 1.90
N ASN A 6 -7.09 -5.22 2.87
CA ASN A 6 -5.95 -4.31 2.68
C ASN A 6 -4.87 -4.95 1.79
N ASN A 7 -4.60 -6.24 1.99
CA ASN A 7 -3.56 -6.95 1.24
C ASN A 7 -3.80 -6.96 -0.28
N PHE A 8 -5.05 -7.11 -0.72
CA PHE A 8 -5.38 -7.06 -2.14
C PHE A 8 -5.07 -5.68 -2.75
N GLU A 9 -5.39 -4.61 -2.04
CA GLU A 9 -5.11 -3.23 -2.46
C GLU A 9 -3.61 -2.94 -2.50
N VAL A 10 -2.86 -3.35 -1.46
CA VAL A 10 -1.39 -3.23 -1.45
C VAL A 10 -0.78 -4.02 -2.61
N PHE A 11 -1.25 -5.24 -2.87
CA PHE A 11 -0.78 -6.06 -3.99
C PHE A 11 -1.06 -5.37 -5.34
N ARG A 12 -2.24 -4.76 -5.49
CA ARG A 12 -2.62 -3.96 -6.67
C ARG A 12 -1.68 -2.79 -6.90
N GLU A 13 -1.30 -2.07 -5.84
CA GLU A 13 -0.32 -0.98 -5.92
C GLU A 13 1.05 -1.48 -6.39
N CYS A 14 1.52 -2.61 -5.87
CA CYS A 14 2.78 -3.23 -6.29
C CYS A 14 2.75 -3.66 -7.77
N VAL A 15 1.67 -4.32 -8.23
CA VAL A 15 1.48 -4.71 -9.63
C VAL A 15 1.48 -3.48 -10.54
N SER A 16 0.70 -2.46 -10.18
CA SER A 16 0.64 -1.19 -10.92
C SER A 16 2.02 -0.53 -11.02
N GLY A 17 2.77 -0.47 -9.92
CA GLY A 17 4.13 0.07 -9.88
C GLY A 17 5.07 -0.61 -10.88
N VAL A 18 5.07 -1.95 -10.93
CA VAL A 18 5.91 -2.73 -11.85
C VAL A 18 5.47 -2.56 -13.31
N ILE A 19 4.15 -2.55 -13.59
CA ILE A 19 3.59 -2.30 -14.93
C ILE A 19 4.02 -0.91 -15.42
N VAL A 20 3.86 0.12 -14.59
CA VAL A 20 4.26 1.50 -14.92
C VAL A 20 5.77 1.58 -15.15
N GLN A 21 6.59 0.97 -14.30
CA GLN A 21 8.05 0.97 -14.46
C GLN A 21 8.47 0.30 -15.79
N LYS A 22 7.90 -0.85 -16.14
CA LYS A 22 8.21 -1.57 -17.38
C LYS A 22 7.71 -0.84 -18.62
N SER A 23 6.55 -0.20 -18.54
CA SER A 23 6.04 0.65 -19.63
C SER A 23 6.97 1.84 -19.94
N GLN A 24 7.58 2.42 -18.90
CA GLN A 24 8.52 3.54 -19.04
C GLN A 24 9.93 3.08 -19.43
N GLY A 25 10.33 1.84 -19.11
CA GLY A 25 11.62 1.25 -19.45
C GLY A 25 11.89 1.11 -20.96
N GLY A 26 10.84 1.16 -21.79
CA GLY A 26 10.94 1.30 -23.25
C GLY A 26 11.44 2.68 -23.71
N ARG A 27 11.37 3.70 -22.84
CA ARG A 27 12.00 5.01 -23.09
C ARG A 27 13.45 4.95 -22.68
N LYS A 28 14.32 4.49 -23.59
CA LYS A 28 15.72 4.93 -23.53
C LYS A 28 15.74 6.45 -23.48
N ASN A 29 16.30 6.99 -22.40
CA ASN A 29 16.76 8.35 -22.26
C ASN A 29 17.40 8.84 -23.58
N SER A 30 16.64 9.57 -24.41
CA SER A 30 17.25 10.46 -25.39
C SER A 30 17.79 11.64 -24.59
N GLY A 31 19.02 11.47 -24.13
CA GLY A 31 19.73 12.48 -23.37
C GLY A 31 19.63 13.83 -24.07
N LYS A 32 19.20 14.85 -23.32
CA LYS A 32 19.42 16.25 -23.65
C LYS A 32 20.93 16.46 -23.90
N ARG A 33 21.36 16.40 -25.16
CA ARG A 33 22.56 17.10 -25.64
C ARG A 33 22.13 18.26 -26.54
N ARG A 34 21.93 19.43 -25.92
CA ARG A 34 22.25 20.73 -26.54
C ARG A 34 23.78 20.77 -26.69
N LEU A 35 24.45 21.23 -27.74
CA LEU A 35 24.15 21.99 -28.96
C LEU A 35 25.35 21.78 -29.93
N LYS A 36 25.14 21.95 -31.24
CA LYS A 36 25.89 22.84 -32.18
C LYS A 36 26.14 22.21 -33.58
N GLY A 37 25.47 22.77 -34.59
CA GLY A 37 26.11 23.13 -35.87
C GLY A 37 25.94 22.23 -37.12
N LYS A 38 25.07 22.71 -38.03
CA LYS A 38 25.33 22.90 -39.49
C LYS A 38 25.46 21.65 -40.39
N LYS A 39 24.50 21.39 -41.30
CA LYS A 39 24.45 21.78 -42.75
C LYS A 39 23.40 20.92 -43.50
N ARG A 40 22.96 21.44 -44.66
CA ARG A 40 21.86 21.06 -45.57
C ARG A 40 22.01 19.72 -46.35
N GLY A 41 20.84 19.23 -46.83
CA GLY A 41 20.63 18.29 -47.95
C GLY A 41 20.20 16.91 -47.44
N ASP A 42 19.27 16.15 -48.01
CA ASP A 42 18.44 16.20 -49.22
C ASP A 42 17.28 15.18 -48.99
N ILE A 43 16.24 15.25 -49.82
CA ILE A 43 14.99 14.48 -49.75
C ILE A 43 15.20 13.05 -50.26
N THR A 44 14.77 12.05 -49.48
CA THR A 44 14.26 10.78 -50.04
C THR A 44 13.16 10.18 -49.17
N LYS A 45 11.99 10.03 -49.78
CA LYS A 45 10.84 9.22 -49.37
C LYS A 45 11.20 7.73 -49.37
N THR A 46 10.62 7.00 -48.41
CA THR A 46 10.12 5.59 -48.38
C THR A 46 10.38 5.05 -46.97
N SER A 47 9.51 4.33 -46.28
CA SER A 47 8.30 3.58 -46.63
C SER A 47 7.54 3.34 -45.31
N LYS A 48 6.22 3.27 -45.40
CA LYS A 48 5.36 2.77 -44.32
C LYS A 48 5.77 1.33 -44.01
N ASP A 49 6.14 1.07 -42.76
CA ASP A 49 5.96 -0.25 -42.16
C ASP A 49 5.01 -0.07 -40.98
N GLU A 50 3.76 -0.44 -41.23
CA GLU A 50 2.75 -0.71 -40.22
C GLU A 50 3.16 -1.99 -39.49
N GLN A 51 4.04 -1.87 -38.50
CA GLN A 51 4.11 -2.84 -37.42
C GLN A 51 3.27 -2.31 -36.27
N SER A 52 2.08 -2.89 -36.16
CA SER A 52 1.19 -2.82 -35.01
C SER A 52 1.87 -3.45 -33.79
N SER A 53 2.78 -2.72 -33.14
CA SER A 53 3.17 -2.98 -31.76
C SER A 53 2.26 -2.13 -30.87
N GLY A 54 1.30 -2.76 -30.21
CA GLY A 54 0.42 -2.14 -29.22
C GLY A 54 1.27 -1.62 -28.05
N GLY A 55 1.74 -0.39 -28.18
CA GLY A 55 2.39 0.33 -27.09
C GLY A 55 1.32 0.92 -26.17
N LEU A 56 1.50 0.76 -24.86
CA LEU A 56 0.69 1.35 -23.79
C LEU A 56 0.50 2.88 -23.94
N GLU A 57 1.31 3.57 -24.76
CA GLU A 57 1.14 4.99 -25.09
C GLU A 57 -0.15 5.30 -25.90
N LYS A 58 -0.90 4.29 -26.34
CA LYS A 58 -2.20 4.45 -27.03
C LYS A 58 -3.42 3.92 -26.27
N GLN A 59 -3.24 3.27 -25.13
CA GLN A 59 -4.36 2.69 -24.40
C GLN A 59 -5.04 3.74 -23.54
N ASP A 60 -6.36 3.64 -23.48
CA ASP A 60 -7.18 4.51 -22.65
C ASP A 60 -6.89 4.23 -21.16
N PRO A 61 -6.86 5.25 -20.27
CA PRO A 61 -6.61 5.04 -18.85
C PRO A 61 -7.59 4.07 -18.18
N GLU A 62 -8.84 3.98 -18.67
CA GLU A 62 -9.85 3.04 -18.18
C GLU A 62 -9.49 1.60 -18.58
N GLU A 63 -9.09 1.38 -19.83
CA GLU A 63 -8.61 0.08 -20.33
C GLU A 63 -7.37 -0.41 -19.55
N LEU A 64 -6.43 0.49 -19.23
CA LEU A 64 -5.27 0.15 -18.42
C LEU A 64 -5.65 -0.24 -16.99
N ALA A 65 -6.64 0.43 -16.39
CA ALA A 65 -7.13 0.09 -15.06
C ALA A 65 -7.80 -1.29 -15.04
N GLU A 66 -8.65 -1.58 -16.03
CA GLU A 66 -9.27 -2.91 -16.19
C GLU A 66 -8.23 -4.02 -16.38
N PHE A 67 -7.18 -3.75 -17.17
CA PHE A 67 -6.06 -4.67 -17.35
C PHE A 67 -5.32 -4.93 -16.03
N ILE A 68 -5.00 -3.89 -15.26
CA ILE A 68 -4.36 -4.05 -13.94
C ILE A 68 -5.25 -4.89 -13.03
N ASP A 69 -6.55 -4.59 -12.96
CA ASP A 69 -7.50 -5.30 -12.10
C ASP A 69 -7.63 -6.78 -12.49
N PHE A 70 -7.57 -7.09 -13.79
CA PHE A 70 -7.50 -8.46 -14.30
C PHE A 70 -6.23 -9.18 -13.82
N ILE A 71 -5.04 -8.60 -14.03
CA ILE A 71 -3.77 -9.21 -13.62
C ILE A 71 -3.72 -9.42 -12.09
N VAL A 72 -4.14 -8.41 -11.33
CA VAL A 72 -4.19 -8.46 -9.86
C VAL A 72 -5.12 -9.57 -9.40
N SER A 73 -6.31 -9.67 -9.98
CA SER A 73 -7.28 -10.70 -9.62
C SER A 73 -6.78 -12.11 -9.94
N GLU A 74 -6.24 -12.33 -11.13
CA GLU A 74 -5.73 -13.66 -11.53
C GLU A 74 -4.55 -14.09 -10.68
N VAL A 75 -3.58 -13.18 -10.46
CA VAL A 75 -2.38 -13.51 -9.70
C VAL A 75 -2.68 -13.66 -8.21
N PHE A 76 -3.35 -12.69 -7.58
CA PHE A 76 -3.56 -12.70 -6.13
C PHE A 76 -4.36 -13.92 -5.67
N HIS A 77 -5.43 -14.28 -6.38
CA HIS A 77 -6.24 -15.45 -6.04
C HIS A 77 -5.53 -16.78 -6.33
N ALA A 78 -4.54 -16.80 -7.23
CA ALA A 78 -3.71 -17.97 -7.47
C ALA A 78 -2.61 -18.16 -6.40
N LEU A 79 -2.21 -17.11 -5.67
CA LEU A 79 -1.19 -17.21 -4.62
C LEU A 79 -1.67 -18.09 -3.45
N PRO A 80 -0.76 -18.70 -2.67
CA PRO A 80 -1.12 -19.40 -1.44
C PRO A 80 -1.83 -18.51 -0.43
N GLU A 81 -2.81 -19.04 0.30
CA GLU A 81 -3.57 -18.31 1.33
C GLU A 81 -2.67 -17.67 2.39
N THR A 82 -1.53 -18.31 2.69
CA THR A 82 -0.51 -17.79 3.61
C THR A 82 0.07 -16.46 3.15
N VAL A 83 0.23 -16.25 1.84
CA VAL A 83 0.74 -15.01 1.23
C VAL A 83 -0.38 -14.00 1.05
N GLN A 84 -1.57 -14.44 0.63
CA GLN A 84 -2.74 -13.57 0.49
C GLN A 84 -3.10 -12.86 1.81
N THR A 85 -2.92 -13.55 2.93
CA THR A 85 -3.31 -13.05 4.25
C THR A 85 -2.12 -12.72 5.15
N LEU A 86 -0.92 -12.60 4.58
CA LEU A 86 0.31 -12.32 5.31
C LEU A 86 0.24 -10.92 5.95
N SER A 87 0.73 -10.79 7.18
CA SER A 87 0.86 -9.49 7.83
C SER A 87 1.98 -9.49 8.86
N TYR A 88 2.45 -8.30 9.28
CA TYR A 88 3.43 -8.16 10.35
C TYR A 88 3.04 -8.97 11.61
N SER A 89 1.75 -8.94 11.98
CA SER A 89 1.24 -9.69 13.14
C SER A 89 1.42 -11.20 12.99
N LYS A 90 1.24 -11.75 11.79
CA LYS A 90 1.43 -13.19 11.54
C LYS A 90 2.90 -13.57 11.57
N ILE A 91 3.77 -12.71 11.04
CA ILE A 91 5.22 -12.90 11.12
C ILE A 91 5.71 -12.93 12.57
N GLN A 92 5.17 -12.07 13.45
CA GLN A 92 5.56 -12.08 14.86
C GLN A 92 5.09 -13.34 15.61
N ASN A 93 3.99 -13.95 15.17
CA ASN A 93 3.34 -15.06 15.87
C ASN A 93 3.65 -16.46 15.30
N ASP A 94 4.24 -16.54 14.10
CA ASP A 94 4.57 -17.79 13.42
C ASP A 94 6.05 -17.80 13.00
N ALA A 95 6.85 -18.61 13.70
CA ALA A 95 8.29 -18.73 13.45
C ALA A 95 8.61 -19.25 12.03
N SER A 96 7.73 -20.04 11.42
CA SER A 96 7.92 -20.56 10.06
C SER A 96 7.63 -19.50 8.99
N LEU A 97 6.65 -18.63 9.23
CA LEU A 97 6.42 -17.48 8.36
C LEU A 97 7.53 -16.45 8.53
N ALA A 98 8.02 -16.24 9.77
CA ALA A 98 9.13 -15.34 10.05
C ALA A 98 10.42 -15.76 9.36
N SER A 99 10.78 -17.05 9.40
CA SER A 99 12.00 -17.51 8.73
C SER A 99 11.93 -17.38 7.21
N ARG A 100 10.72 -17.41 6.63
CA ARG A 100 10.52 -17.40 5.18
C ARG A 100 10.28 -16.00 4.59
N TYR A 101 9.63 -15.10 5.32
CA TYR A 101 9.12 -13.83 4.80
C TYR A 101 9.54 -12.60 5.61
N SER A 102 10.46 -12.73 6.58
CA SER A 102 11.00 -11.58 7.31
C SER A 102 11.84 -10.66 6.42
N ASP A 103 12.58 -11.24 5.47
CA ASP A 103 13.27 -10.52 4.40
C ASP A 103 12.85 -11.07 3.03
N ALA A 104 11.97 -10.34 2.34
CA ALA A 104 11.47 -10.74 1.03
C ALA A 104 12.55 -10.70 -0.07
N THR A 105 13.70 -10.05 0.18
CA THR A 105 14.82 -10.00 -0.78
C THR A 105 15.64 -11.29 -0.76
N GLU A 106 15.55 -12.09 0.30
CA GLU A 106 16.23 -13.38 0.44
C GLU A 106 15.42 -14.58 -0.09
N LEU A 107 14.22 -14.34 -0.66
CA LEU A 107 13.39 -15.39 -1.25
C LEU A 107 14.13 -16.14 -2.36
N THR A 108 14.33 -17.44 -2.18
CA THR A 108 15.05 -18.30 -3.13
C THR A 108 14.29 -18.47 -4.44
N ASP A 109 14.96 -18.92 -5.51
CA ASP A 109 14.28 -19.26 -6.77
C ASP A 109 13.26 -20.39 -6.58
N SER A 110 13.55 -21.37 -5.72
CA SER A 110 12.62 -22.45 -5.40
C SER A 110 11.37 -21.96 -4.66
N ASP A 111 11.52 -20.96 -3.77
CA ASP A 111 10.37 -20.33 -3.11
C ASP A 111 9.48 -19.63 -4.14
N MET A 112 10.08 -18.84 -5.03
CA MET A 112 9.36 -18.13 -6.08
C MET A 112 8.62 -19.07 -7.01
N GLU A 113 9.28 -20.13 -7.49
CA GLU A 113 8.64 -21.17 -8.31
C GLU A 113 7.42 -21.76 -7.59
N THR A 114 7.55 -22.09 -6.30
CA THR A 114 6.47 -22.64 -5.49
C THR A 114 5.30 -21.65 -5.33
N LEU A 115 5.59 -20.37 -5.11
CA LEU A 115 4.57 -19.31 -4.96
C LEU A 115 3.83 -19.05 -6.27
N THR A 116 4.53 -19.17 -7.40
CA THR A 116 3.99 -18.84 -8.73
C THR A 116 3.47 -20.04 -9.51
N ALA A 117 3.57 -21.26 -8.96
CA ALA A 117 3.28 -22.51 -9.66
C ALA A 117 1.83 -22.62 -10.18
N THR A 118 0.89 -21.98 -9.50
CA THR A 118 -0.55 -22.00 -9.79
C THR A 118 -1.03 -20.82 -10.62
N ILE A 119 -0.12 -19.92 -11.02
CA ILE A 119 -0.50 -18.71 -11.77
C ILE A 119 -0.94 -19.11 -13.19
N PRO A 120 -2.14 -18.67 -13.64
CA PRO A 120 -2.63 -18.97 -14.97
C PRO A 120 -1.74 -18.41 -16.09
N VAL A 121 -1.61 -19.18 -17.17
CA VAL A 121 -0.85 -18.76 -18.37
C VAL A 121 -1.41 -17.49 -19.03
N SER A 122 -2.71 -17.23 -18.85
CA SER A 122 -3.42 -16.02 -19.32
C SER A 122 -2.76 -14.73 -18.83
N VAL A 123 -2.11 -14.75 -17.65
CA VAL A 123 -1.36 -13.62 -17.11
C VAL A 123 -0.16 -13.30 -18.01
N SER A 124 0.63 -14.31 -18.37
CA SER A 124 1.81 -14.14 -19.23
C SER A 124 1.43 -13.70 -20.65
N GLU A 125 0.37 -14.28 -21.21
CA GLU A 125 -0.16 -13.91 -22.51
C GLU A 125 -0.64 -12.46 -22.52
N SER A 126 -1.39 -12.05 -21.50
CA SER A 126 -1.90 -10.68 -21.38
C SER A 126 -0.76 -9.66 -21.19
N LEU A 127 0.26 -9.99 -20.39
CA LEU A 127 1.45 -9.15 -20.25
C LEU A 127 2.22 -8.97 -21.58
N SER A 128 2.26 -10.01 -22.42
CA SER A 128 2.85 -9.93 -23.77
C SER A 128 2.02 -9.08 -24.71
N VAL A 129 0.69 -9.28 -24.72
CA VAL A 129 -0.25 -8.50 -25.54
C VAL A 129 -0.17 -7.00 -25.25
N TYR A 130 -0.05 -6.64 -23.97
CA TYR A 130 0.10 -5.25 -23.52
C TYR A 130 1.55 -4.73 -23.61
N GLY A 131 2.49 -5.53 -24.13
CA GLY A 131 3.89 -5.13 -24.31
C GLY A 131 4.66 -4.90 -23.02
N ILE A 132 4.17 -5.41 -21.88
CA ILE A 132 4.80 -5.30 -20.56
C ILE A 132 5.96 -6.27 -20.42
N LEU A 133 5.75 -7.50 -20.89
CA LEU A 133 6.74 -8.57 -20.83
C LEU A 133 6.72 -9.40 -22.12
N PRO A 134 7.81 -9.42 -22.90
CA PRO A 134 7.94 -10.31 -24.05
C PRO A 134 7.77 -11.79 -23.67
N GLU A 135 7.11 -12.57 -24.53
CA GLU A 135 6.93 -14.03 -24.39
C GLU A 135 8.21 -14.84 -24.14
N SER A 136 9.36 -14.31 -24.56
CA SER A 136 10.66 -14.98 -24.37
C SER A 136 11.22 -14.85 -22.94
N MET A 137 10.66 -13.97 -22.10
CA MET A 137 11.13 -13.77 -20.74
C MET A 137 10.34 -14.62 -19.75
N ASP A 138 11.05 -15.10 -18.73
CA ASP A 138 10.40 -15.75 -17.59
C ASP A 138 9.58 -14.74 -16.79
N ILE A 139 8.27 -14.98 -16.71
CA ILE A 139 7.33 -14.16 -15.93
C ILE A 139 7.68 -14.15 -14.45
N THR A 140 8.13 -15.28 -13.90
CA THR A 140 8.42 -15.40 -12.47
C THR A 140 9.58 -14.50 -12.09
N ALA A 141 10.73 -14.64 -12.77
CA ALA A 141 11.89 -13.80 -12.50
C ALA A 141 11.68 -12.33 -12.92
N ALA A 142 11.06 -12.07 -14.07
CA ALA A 142 11.05 -10.73 -14.65
C ALA A 142 9.90 -9.84 -14.16
N PHE A 143 8.79 -10.41 -13.71
CA PHE A 143 7.59 -9.66 -13.33
C PHE A 143 7.11 -10.00 -11.90
N LEU A 144 6.92 -11.27 -11.58
CA LEU A 144 6.29 -11.66 -10.31
C LEU A 144 7.24 -11.52 -9.12
N ARG A 145 8.54 -11.77 -9.30
CA ARG A 145 9.54 -11.57 -8.25
C ARG A 145 9.55 -10.15 -7.69
N PRO A 146 9.73 -9.07 -8.47
CA PRO A 146 9.69 -7.72 -7.91
C PRO A 146 8.33 -7.38 -7.30
N VAL A 147 7.21 -7.81 -7.91
CA VAL A 147 5.86 -7.59 -7.34
C VAL A 147 5.73 -8.26 -5.96
N LEU A 148 6.10 -9.53 -5.85
CA LEU A 148 5.96 -10.31 -4.61
C LEU A 148 6.94 -9.83 -3.54
N THR A 149 8.17 -9.47 -3.91
CA THR A 149 9.14 -8.88 -2.97
C THR A 149 8.57 -7.58 -2.39
N ASP A 150 8.12 -6.64 -3.22
CA ASP A 150 7.57 -5.36 -2.76
C ASP A 150 6.30 -5.56 -1.93
N TYR A 151 5.40 -6.44 -2.36
CA TYR A 151 4.18 -6.77 -1.63
C TYR A 151 4.48 -7.37 -0.25
N ILE A 152 5.31 -8.42 -0.18
CA ILE A 152 5.66 -9.08 1.07
C ILE A 152 6.33 -8.08 2.00
N THR A 153 7.32 -7.32 1.52
CA THR A 153 7.98 -6.27 2.31
C THR A 153 6.99 -5.24 2.85
N SER A 154 6.00 -4.84 2.06
CA SER A 154 4.97 -3.88 2.49
C SER A 154 4.09 -4.45 3.60
N VAL A 155 3.51 -5.64 3.40
CA VAL A 155 2.55 -6.22 4.36
C VAL A 155 3.23 -6.77 5.63
N THR A 156 4.52 -7.10 5.57
CA THR A 156 5.32 -7.52 6.72
C THR A 156 6.14 -6.40 7.34
N ALA A 157 6.03 -5.16 6.84
CA ALA A 157 6.72 -4.03 7.43
C ALA A 157 6.30 -3.84 8.89
N ALA A 158 7.28 -3.57 9.75
CA ALA A 158 6.98 -3.16 11.11
C ALA A 158 6.14 -1.87 11.08
N PRO A 159 5.15 -1.73 11.97
CA PRO A 159 4.41 -0.49 12.09
C PRO A 159 5.38 0.69 12.25
N PRO A 160 5.07 1.86 11.66
CA PRO A 160 5.93 3.01 11.79
C PRO A 160 6.10 3.37 13.27
N ALA A 161 7.27 3.91 13.63
CA ALA A 161 7.45 4.47 14.96
C ALA A 161 6.42 5.60 15.15
N TRP A 162 5.34 5.34 15.89
CA TRP A 162 4.16 6.22 15.99
C TRP A 162 4.50 7.65 16.47
N ALA A 163 5.63 7.84 17.15
CA ALA A 163 6.12 9.18 17.49
C ALA A 163 6.43 10.06 16.26
N THR A 164 6.73 9.46 15.11
CA THR A 164 7.08 10.14 13.86
C THR A 164 5.90 10.35 12.92
N THR A 165 4.70 9.81 13.24
CA THR A 165 3.51 9.87 12.38
C THR A 165 2.72 11.17 12.55
N LYS A 166 3.39 12.27 12.91
CA LYS A 166 2.71 13.56 13.16
C LYS A 166 2.01 14.07 11.91
N THR A 167 0.70 14.21 11.99
CA THR A 167 -0.14 14.76 10.94
C THR A 167 -0.13 16.30 10.97
N GLU A 168 -0.49 16.91 9.84
CA GLU A 168 -0.67 18.36 9.72
C GLU A 168 -2.03 18.83 10.26
N ALA A 169 -3.02 17.93 10.29
CA ALA A 169 -4.38 18.19 10.73
C ALA A 169 -4.84 17.21 11.81
N CYS A 170 -5.83 17.63 12.60
CA CYS A 170 -6.43 16.76 13.60
C CYS A 170 -7.15 15.57 12.94
N GLU A 171 -6.80 14.34 13.33
CA GLU A 171 -7.35 13.11 12.71
C GLU A 171 -8.85 12.85 12.96
N ILE A 172 -9.51 13.65 13.82
CA ILE A 172 -10.97 13.56 14.04
C ILE A 172 -11.72 14.70 13.37
N CYS A 173 -11.22 15.95 13.46
CA CYS A 173 -11.97 17.14 13.02
C CYS A 173 -11.33 17.89 11.86
N GLU A 174 -10.23 17.36 11.32
CA GLU A 174 -9.52 17.82 10.12
C GLU A 174 -8.99 19.26 10.17
N ARG A 175 -9.03 19.90 11.34
CA ARG A 175 -8.46 21.24 11.52
C ARG A 175 -6.93 21.17 11.48
N ASP A 176 -6.34 21.91 10.55
CA ASP A 176 -4.88 22.05 10.32
C ASP A 176 -4.27 23.30 10.97
N TRP A 177 -5.09 24.31 11.30
CA TRP A 177 -4.64 25.58 11.86
C TRP A 177 -4.49 25.60 13.38
N ILE A 178 -4.54 24.44 14.05
CA ILE A 178 -4.51 24.35 15.52
C ILE A 178 -3.44 23.38 16.02
N PRO A 179 -2.88 23.62 17.23
CA PRO A 179 -1.93 22.70 17.82
C PRO A 179 -2.54 21.32 18.07
N LEU A 180 -1.80 20.30 17.65
CA LEU A 180 -2.11 18.89 17.91
C LEU A 180 -1.35 18.38 19.13
N SER A 181 -1.94 17.40 19.79
CA SER A 181 -1.40 16.72 20.96
C SER A 181 -1.34 15.22 20.70
N TYR A 182 -0.36 14.58 21.33
CA TYR A 182 -0.11 13.14 21.24
C TYR A 182 -1.10 12.38 22.13
N HIS A 183 -1.96 11.56 21.52
CA HIS A 183 -2.96 10.75 22.22
C HIS A 183 -2.69 9.26 21.99
N HIS A 184 -2.60 8.46 23.06
CA HIS A 184 -2.44 7.01 22.90
C HIS A 184 -3.80 6.37 22.64
N LEU A 185 -3.94 5.69 21.51
CA LEU A 185 -5.18 5.00 21.13
C LEU A 185 -5.48 3.83 22.07
N ILE A 186 -4.44 3.14 22.53
CA ILE A 186 -4.50 2.20 23.65
C ILE A 186 -3.90 2.90 24.87
N PRO A 187 -4.72 3.32 25.87
CA PRO A 187 -4.19 4.05 27.02
C PRO A 187 -3.13 3.26 27.78
N ARG A 188 -2.02 3.93 28.15
CA ARG A 188 -0.88 3.29 28.83
C ARG A 188 -1.26 2.57 30.12
N GLU A 189 -2.24 3.11 30.85
CA GLU A 189 -2.75 2.53 32.10
C GLU A 189 -3.32 1.11 31.91
N VAL A 190 -3.79 0.78 30.70
CA VAL A 190 -4.37 -0.54 30.40
C VAL A 190 -3.46 -1.44 29.59
N HIS A 191 -2.22 -1.04 29.26
CA HIS A 191 -1.27 -1.86 28.49
C HIS A 191 -1.05 -3.26 29.07
N THR A 192 -0.70 -3.33 30.36
CA THR A 192 -0.50 -4.61 31.06
C THR A 192 -1.76 -5.48 31.02
N LYS A 193 -2.95 -4.86 31.13
CA LYS A 193 -4.22 -5.57 31.07
C LYS A 193 -4.52 -6.05 29.64
N ALA A 194 -4.26 -5.23 28.64
CA ALA A 194 -4.45 -5.54 27.22
C ALA A 194 -3.61 -6.75 26.81
N LEU A 195 -2.32 -6.78 27.16
CA LEU A 195 -1.44 -7.94 26.91
C LEU A 195 -1.93 -9.19 27.63
N LYS A 196 -2.21 -9.09 28.94
CA LYS A 196 -2.66 -10.25 29.73
C LYS A 196 -3.98 -10.84 29.23
N ARG A 197 -4.84 -10.02 28.63
CA ARG A 197 -6.13 -10.43 28.08
C ARG A 197 -6.08 -10.76 26.59
N GLY A 198 -4.93 -10.62 25.94
CA GLY A 198 -4.78 -10.84 24.49
C GLY A 198 -5.63 -9.90 23.65
N TRP A 199 -5.85 -8.66 24.12
CA TRP A 199 -6.59 -7.66 23.33
C TRP A 199 -5.75 -7.11 22.19
N HIS A 200 -4.46 -6.93 22.43
CA HIS A 200 -3.50 -6.32 21.51
C HIS A 200 -2.14 -6.96 21.64
N GLU A 201 -1.42 -6.95 20.52
CA GLU A 201 -0.01 -7.30 20.46
C GLU A 201 0.87 -6.17 21.02
N GLU A 202 2.08 -6.50 21.46
CA GLU A 202 3.00 -5.53 22.08
C GLU A 202 3.34 -4.37 21.16
N PHE A 203 3.48 -4.63 19.85
CA PHE A 203 3.72 -3.58 18.88
C PHE A 203 2.54 -2.59 18.83
N MET A 204 1.29 -3.01 18.97
CA MET A 204 0.15 -2.09 18.85
C MET A 204 0.03 -1.08 20.01
N LEU A 205 0.59 -1.38 21.18
CA LEU A 205 0.36 -0.63 22.41
C LEU A 205 0.73 0.85 22.34
N ASN A 206 1.74 1.18 21.54
CA ASN A 206 2.21 2.56 21.38
C ASN A 206 1.58 3.28 20.19
N SER A 207 0.53 2.71 19.59
CA SER A 207 -0.27 3.38 18.57
C SER A 207 -0.88 4.69 19.09
N VAL A 208 -0.76 5.73 18.28
CA VAL A 208 -1.20 7.08 18.65
C VAL A 208 -1.98 7.79 17.57
N ALA A 209 -2.70 8.81 18.03
CA ALA A 209 -3.36 9.79 17.21
C ALA A 209 -2.89 11.21 17.57
N TRP A 210 -2.91 12.08 16.57
CA TRP A 210 -2.62 13.50 16.63
C TRP A 210 -3.93 14.28 16.65
N LEU A 211 -4.34 14.61 17.87
CA LEU A 211 -5.63 15.22 18.14
C LEU A 211 -5.46 16.64 18.65
N CYS A 212 -6.29 17.55 18.16
CA CYS A 212 -6.42 18.84 18.81
C CYS A 212 -6.97 18.69 20.23
N ARG A 213 -6.73 19.69 21.09
CA ARG A 213 -7.16 19.66 22.50
C ARG A 213 -8.65 19.35 22.69
N ALA A 214 -9.52 19.86 21.81
CA ALA A 214 -10.96 19.63 21.90
C ALA A 214 -11.32 18.17 21.63
N CYS A 215 -10.77 17.58 20.57
CA CYS A 215 -11.00 16.17 20.23
C CYS A 215 -10.34 15.23 21.24
N HIS A 216 -9.13 15.54 21.69
CA HIS A 216 -8.47 14.76 22.75
C HIS A 216 -9.34 14.68 24.02
N ASN A 217 -9.83 15.82 24.49
CA ASN A 217 -10.72 15.85 25.65
C ASN A 217 -12.04 15.10 25.41
N PHE A 218 -12.53 15.10 24.17
CA PHE A 218 -13.76 14.40 23.81
C PHE A 218 -13.58 12.89 23.83
N VAL A 219 -12.47 12.37 23.27
CA VAL A 219 -12.15 10.92 23.28
C VAL A 219 -12.09 10.37 24.72
N HIS A 220 -11.48 11.09 25.66
CA HIS A 220 -11.48 10.67 27.07
C HIS A 220 -12.83 10.80 27.79
N LYS A 221 -13.82 11.46 27.18
CA LYS A 221 -15.18 11.56 27.72
C LYS A 221 -16.14 10.57 27.10
N MET A 222 -15.91 10.17 25.84
CA MET A 222 -16.85 9.32 25.09
C MET A 222 -16.80 7.86 25.52
N ALA A 223 -15.67 7.42 26.09
CA ALA A 223 -15.40 6.03 26.47
C ALA A 223 -14.39 5.96 27.61
N SER A 224 -14.48 4.93 28.44
CA SER A 224 -13.48 4.60 29.46
C SER A 224 -12.17 4.11 28.84
N ASN A 225 -11.06 4.13 29.59
CA ASN A 225 -9.77 3.64 29.10
C ASN A 225 -9.81 2.18 28.62
N GLU A 226 -10.67 1.36 29.23
CA GLU A 226 -10.86 -0.04 28.83
C GLU A 226 -11.70 -0.17 27.55
N GLU A 227 -12.76 0.61 27.39
CA GLU A 227 -13.54 0.66 26.15
C GLU A 227 -12.69 1.21 24.98
N LEU A 228 -11.89 2.25 25.23
CA LEU A 228 -10.93 2.76 24.25
C LEU A 228 -9.98 1.66 23.77
N ALA A 229 -9.37 0.93 24.70
CA ALA A 229 -8.50 -0.17 24.33
C ALA A 229 -9.24 -1.31 23.63
N ARG A 230 -10.47 -1.68 24.03
CA ARG A 230 -11.14 -2.86 23.46
C ARG A 230 -11.83 -2.60 22.13
N GLU A 231 -12.49 -1.45 22.01
CA GLU A 231 -13.46 -1.19 20.95
C GLU A 231 -13.02 -0.04 20.03
N TYR A 232 -12.25 0.92 20.54
CA TYR A 232 -11.92 2.19 19.86
C TYR A 232 -10.40 2.46 19.79
N TYR A 233 -9.61 1.42 19.54
CA TYR A 233 -8.13 1.48 19.53
C TYR A 233 -7.53 1.93 18.19
N THR A 234 -8.34 2.42 17.25
CA THR A 234 -7.91 3.07 16.00
C THR A 234 -8.76 4.30 15.73
N ILE A 235 -8.25 5.24 14.93
CA ILE A 235 -9.02 6.41 14.50
C ILE A 235 -10.28 6.00 13.76
N ASP A 236 -10.20 5.02 12.84
CA ASP A 236 -11.36 4.54 12.08
C ASP A 236 -12.48 4.05 13.00
N ARG A 237 -12.14 3.26 14.02
CA ARG A 237 -13.10 2.78 15.02
C ARG A 237 -13.70 3.91 15.85
N ILE A 238 -12.91 4.93 16.18
CA ILE A 238 -13.42 6.12 16.86
C ILE A 238 -14.42 6.84 15.94
N LEU A 239 -14.11 7.00 14.65
CA LEU A 239 -14.95 7.67 13.66
C LEU A 239 -16.21 6.90 13.27
N GLU A 240 -16.26 5.59 13.51
CA GLU A 240 -17.47 4.77 13.32
C GLU A 240 -18.62 5.18 14.27
N ARG A 241 -18.36 5.87 15.38
CA ARG A 241 -19.41 6.30 16.31
C ARG A 241 -20.16 7.55 15.82
N ASP A 242 -21.49 7.50 15.87
CA ASP A 242 -22.35 8.63 15.50
C ASP A 242 -22.06 9.92 16.29
N ASP A 243 -21.82 9.80 17.60
CA ASP A 243 -21.53 10.95 18.46
C ASP A 243 -20.18 11.62 18.11
N VAL A 244 -19.19 10.83 17.70
CA VAL A 244 -17.90 11.31 17.21
C VAL A 244 -18.07 12.02 15.87
N GLN A 245 -18.85 11.47 14.94
CA GLN A 245 -19.08 12.09 13.63
C GLN A 245 -19.77 13.45 13.77
N ASP A 246 -20.79 13.55 14.62
CA ASP A 246 -21.47 14.81 14.89
C ASP A 246 -20.55 15.82 15.58
N TRP A 247 -19.75 15.34 16.55
CA TRP A 247 -18.73 16.16 17.20
C TRP A 247 -17.71 16.69 16.18
N ALA A 248 -17.18 15.84 15.30
CA ALA A 248 -16.21 16.20 14.27
C ALA A 248 -16.73 17.29 13.35
N LYS A 249 -17.94 17.10 12.78
CA LYS A 249 -18.61 18.07 11.89
C LYS A 249 -18.87 19.40 12.56
N TRP A 250 -19.21 19.39 13.84
CA TRP A 250 -19.43 20.61 14.61
C TRP A 250 -18.11 21.29 14.95
N VAL A 251 -17.19 20.60 15.62
CA VAL A 251 -15.95 21.17 16.17
C VAL A 251 -14.99 21.63 15.06
N GLY A 252 -15.01 20.97 13.90
CA GLY A 252 -14.23 21.35 12.72
C GLY A 252 -14.55 22.76 12.23
N ARG A 253 -15.79 23.22 12.41
CA ARG A 253 -16.25 24.57 12.02
C ARG A 253 -16.02 25.62 13.10
N VAL A 254 -15.68 25.22 14.33
CA VAL A 254 -15.54 26.17 15.45
C VAL A 254 -14.16 26.84 15.42
N ARG A 255 -14.17 28.17 15.33
CA ARG A 255 -13.02 29.04 15.55
C ARG A 255 -13.08 29.64 16.95
N TRP A 256 -12.42 28.99 17.91
CA TRP A 256 -12.24 29.55 19.25
C TRP A 256 -11.30 30.75 19.15
N LYS A 257 -11.72 31.93 19.63
CA LYS A 257 -10.78 33.02 19.89
C LYS A 257 -9.88 32.59 21.06
N ALA A 258 -8.57 32.70 20.87
CA ALA A 258 -7.62 32.54 21.97
C ALA A 258 -8.01 33.51 23.09
N ARG A 259 -8.15 32.98 24.31
CA ARG A 259 -8.21 33.79 25.54
C ARG A 259 -6.81 34.05 26.04
#